data_AF-A0A379WZD6-F1
#
_entry.id   AF-A0A379WZD6-F1
#
_cell.length_a   1.000
_cell.length_b   1.000
_cell.length_c   1.000
_cell.angle_alpha   90.00
_cell.angle_beta   90.00
_cell.angle_gamma   90.00
#
_symmetry.space_group_name_H-M   'P 1'
#
loop_
_entity.id
_entity.type
_entity.pdbx_description
1 polymer ?
#
loop_
_entity_poly.entity_id
_entity_poly.type
_entity_poly.pdbx_seq_one_letter_code
_entity_poly.pdbx_strand_id
1 'polypeptide(L)'
;MRHRGPDWSGIYACDNAILAHERLSIVDVNAGAQPLYNARKTHVLAVNGEIYNHQTLRAEYGDRYAFQTGSDCEVILALYQEKGPDFP
;
A
#
# COMPACT_ATOMS: atom_id res chain seq x y z
N MET A 1 -6.19 16.18 -9.43
CA MET A 1 -6.50 14.74 -9.26
C MET A 1 -7.46 14.46 -8.11
N ARG A 2 -7.65 15.38 -7.16
CA ARG A 2 -8.60 15.26 -6.03
C ARG A 2 -10.01 14.74 -6.39
N HIS A 3 -10.53 15.01 -7.59
CA HIS A 3 -11.82 14.46 -8.03
C HIS A 3 -11.84 12.91 -8.14
N ARG A 4 -10.68 12.27 -8.28
CA ARG A 4 -10.53 10.80 -8.34
C ARG A 4 -10.39 10.16 -6.97
N GLY A 5 -10.16 10.94 -5.92
CA GLY A 5 -9.95 10.46 -4.56
C GLY A 5 -10.39 11.52 -3.55
N PRO A 6 -11.69 11.80 -3.46
CA PRO A 6 -12.20 12.91 -2.66
C PRO A 6 -12.15 12.66 -1.15
N ASP A 7 -11.97 11.40 -0.72
CA ASP A 7 -12.18 11.01 0.67
C ASP A 7 -11.00 11.36 1.56
N TRP A 8 -9.77 11.24 1.03
CA TRP A 8 -8.57 11.51 1.80
C TRP A 8 -7.36 11.81 0.93
N SER A 9 -6.43 12.61 1.45
CA SER A 9 -5.17 12.96 0.79
C SER A 9 -3.99 12.66 1.70
N GLY A 10 -2.94 12.04 1.17
CA GLY A 10 -1.70 11.74 1.90
C GLY A 10 -0.46 12.04 1.09
N ILE A 11 0.62 12.41 1.77
CA ILE A 11 1.91 12.69 1.14
C ILE A 11 3.05 12.11 1.97
N TYR A 12 4.00 11.50 1.26
CA TYR A 12 5.35 11.23 1.73
C TYR A 12 6.31 12.12 0.95
N ALA A 13 7.26 12.74 1.64
CA ALA A 13 8.30 13.55 1.03
C ALA A 13 9.63 13.37 1.78
N CYS A 14 10.69 13.16 1.04
CA CYS A 14 12.08 13.22 1.50
C CYS A 14 12.95 13.91 0.43
N ASP A 15 14.25 14.07 0.70
CA ASP A 15 15.18 14.77 -0.21
C ASP A 15 15.21 14.20 -1.63
N ASN A 16 14.97 12.89 -1.77
CA ASN A 16 15.16 12.16 -3.03
C ASN A 16 13.86 11.66 -3.66
N ALA A 17 12.70 11.77 -2.98
CA ALA A 17 11.44 11.24 -3.48
C ALA A 17 10.22 11.92 -2.85
N ILE A 18 9.16 12.06 -3.65
CA ILE A 18 7.84 12.52 -3.20
C ILE A 18 6.77 11.57 -3.74
N LEU A 19 5.86 11.13 -2.87
CA LEU A 19 4.69 10.32 -3.21
C LEU A 19 3.46 11.00 -2.65
N ALA A 20 2.55 11.45 -3.51
CA ALA A 20 1.26 12.00 -3.10
C ALA A 20 0.13 11.09 -3.57
N HIS A 21 -0.88 10.90 -2.72
CA HIS A 21 -2.03 10.03 -3.00
C HIS A 21 -3.33 10.74 -2.67
N GLU A 22 -4.32 10.54 -3.54
CA GLU A 22 -5.71 10.97 -3.37
C GLU A 22 -6.55 9.69 -3.40
N ARG A 23 -7.27 9.41 -2.31
CA ARG A 23 -7.95 8.15 -2.10
C ARG A 23 -9.46 8.27 -2.32
N LEU A 24 -10.00 7.34 -3.12
CA LEU A 24 -11.41 6.95 -3.08
C LEU A 24 -11.46 5.64 -2.28
N SER A 25 -12.16 5.64 -1.16
CA SER A 25 -12.12 4.58 -0.16
C SER A 25 -13.17 3.51 -0.50
N ILE A 26 -12.73 2.43 -1.15
CA ILE A 26 -13.61 1.30 -1.53
C ILE A 26 -13.45 0.12 -0.57
N VAL A 27 -12.21 -0.30 -0.28
CA VAL A 27 -11.88 -1.40 0.65
C VAL A 27 -11.11 -0.86 1.86
N ASP A 28 -11.51 -1.25 3.08
CA ASP A 28 -10.96 -0.80 4.38
C ASP A 28 -10.92 0.73 4.53
N VAL A 29 -12.09 1.33 4.72
CA VAL A 29 -12.28 2.79 4.78
C VAL A 29 -11.45 3.43 5.90
N ASN A 30 -11.25 2.74 7.04
CA ASN A 30 -10.67 3.34 8.25
C ASN A 30 -9.15 3.19 8.35
N ALA A 31 -8.55 2.13 7.80
CA ALA A 31 -7.11 1.88 7.94
C ALA A 31 -6.31 1.84 6.62
N GLY A 32 -6.96 2.03 5.46
CA GLY A 32 -6.31 2.04 4.15
C GLY A 32 -5.72 3.38 3.69
N ALA A 33 -5.36 4.28 4.62
CA ALA A 33 -4.76 5.58 4.27
C ALA A 33 -3.40 5.40 3.58
N GLN A 34 -3.14 6.14 2.51
CA GLN A 34 -1.93 6.01 1.69
C GLN A 34 -1.14 7.33 1.59
N PRO A 35 0.21 7.33 1.68
CA PRO A 35 1.07 6.19 1.38
C PRO A 35 1.11 5.11 2.47
N LEU A 36 1.13 3.85 2.05
CA LEU A 36 1.35 2.70 2.91
C LEU A 36 2.84 2.59 3.23
N TYR A 37 3.15 2.18 4.45
CA TYR A 37 4.51 1.97 4.92
C TYR A 37 4.67 0.53 5.37
N ASN A 38 5.84 -0.05 5.13
CA ASN A 38 6.21 -1.29 5.83
C ASN A 38 6.43 -1.00 7.33
N ALA A 39 6.48 -2.06 8.15
CA ALA A 39 6.63 -1.94 9.60
C ALA A 39 7.86 -1.09 10.04
N ARG A 40 8.94 -1.11 9.24
CA ARG A 40 10.16 -0.34 9.51
C ARG A 40 10.16 1.07 8.92
N LYS A 41 9.12 1.46 8.18
CA LYS A 41 9.00 2.71 7.43
C LYS A 41 10.18 3.01 6.49
N THR A 42 10.79 1.96 5.93
CA THR A 42 11.85 2.05 4.93
C THR A 42 11.33 1.89 3.51
N HIS A 43 10.14 1.30 3.34
CA HIS A 43 9.44 1.20 2.06
C HIS A 43 8.14 2.00 2.14
N VAL A 44 7.87 2.77 1.08
CA VAL A 44 6.68 3.62 0.96
C VAL A 44 5.98 3.28 -0.35
N LEU A 45 4.66 3.08 -0.28
CA LEU A 45 3.85 2.63 -1.40
C LEU A 45 2.62 3.52 -1.58
N ALA A 46 2.36 3.95 -2.81
CA ALA A 46 1.11 4.60 -3.21
C ALA A 46 0.54 3.86 -4.43
N VAL A 47 -0.75 3.47 -4.36
CA VAL A 47 -1.43 2.62 -5.35
C VAL A 47 -2.81 3.17 -5.64
N ASN A 48 -3.13 3.30 -6.91
CA ASN A 48 -4.49 3.52 -7.39
C ASN A 48 -4.96 2.23 -8.08
N GLY A 49 -5.71 1.40 -7.37
CA GLY A 49 -6.17 0.10 -7.89
C GLY A 49 -6.69 -0.82 -6.79
N GLU A 50 -7.03 -2.04 -7.17
CA GLU A 50 -7.51 -3.10 -6.30
C GLU A 50 -6.73 -4.40 -6.58
N ILE A 51 -6.26 -5.08 -5.54
CA ILE A 51 -5.57 -6.37 -5.65
C ILE A 51 -6.52 -7.49 -5.22
N TYR A 52 -7.25 -8.06 -6.17
CA TYR A 52 -8.34 -9.01 -5.89
C TYR A 52 -7.88 -10.29 -5.15
N ASN A 53 -6.67 -10.77 -5.41
CA ASN A 53 -6.10 -11.95 -4.76
C ASN A 53 -5.34 -11.62 -3.45
N HIS A 54 -5.51 -10.43 -2.87
CA HIS A 54 -4.76 -10.01 -1.68
C HIS A 54 -4.91 -10.94 -0.48
N GLN A 55 -6.06 -11.61 -0.31
CA GLN A 55 -6.28 -12.55 0.80
C GLN A 55 -5.36 -13.77 0.68
N THR A 56 -5.23 -14.33 -0.53
CA THR A 56 -4.31 -15.44 -0.82
C THR A 56 -2.87 -15.02 -0.58
N LEU A 57 -2.48 -13.84 -1.07
CA LEU A 57 -1.13 -13.30 -0.85
C LEU A 57 -0.86 -13.03 0.64
N ARG A 58 -1.83 -12.50 1.39
CA ARG A 58 -1.68 -12.30 2.84
C ARG A 58 -1.45 -13.62 3.58
N ALA A 59 -2.14 -14.69 3.18
CA ALA A 59 -1.90 -16.01 3.73
C ALA A 59 -0.51 -16.56 3.37
N GLU A 60 -0.05 -16.33 2.13
CA GLU A 60 1.26 -16.80 1.65
C GLU A 60 2.45 -16.05 2.28
N TYR A 61 2.32 -14.75 2.54
CA TYR A 61 3.43 -13.90 3.01
C TYR A 61 3.29 -13.45 4.47
N GLY A 62 2.20 -13.78 5.17
CA GLY A 62 1.93 -13.29 6.53
C GLY A 62 2.92 -13.76 7.60
N ASP A 63 3.65 -14.83 7.34
CA ASP A 63 4.75 -15.34 8.18
C ASP A 63 6.07 -14.57 7.97
N ARG A 64 6.21 -13.86 6.85
CA ARG A 64 7.43 -13.15 6.42
C ARG A 64 7.28 -11.63 6.39
N TYR A 65 6.05 -11.13 6.28
CA TYR A 65 5.71 -9.72 6.24
C TYR A 65 4.66 -9.36 7.30
N ALA A 66 5.02 -8.43 8.19
CA ALA A 66 4.11 -7.93 9.22
C ALA A 66 3.17 -6.87 8.61
N PHE A 67 1.99 -7.28 8.18
CA PHE A 67 0.95 -6.38 7.67
C PHE A 67 0.48 -5.38 8.75
N GLN A 68 0.43 -4.11 8.39
CA GLN A 68 0.06 -2.98 9.26
C GLN A 68 -1.39 -2.52 9.05
N THR A 69 -1.99 -2.85 7.92
CA THR A 69 -3.34 -2.42 7.52
C THR A 69 -4.17 -3.60 7.01
N GLY A 70 -5.47 -3.37 6.78
CA GLY A 70 -6.35 -4.29 6.04
C GLY A 70 -6.40 -4.02 4.55
N SER A 71 -5.68 -3.02 4.03
CA SER A 71 -5.69 -2.66 2.61
C SER A 71 -5.20 -3.84 1.76
N ASP A 72 -5.94 -4.09 0.68
CA ASP A 72 -5.59 -5.03 -0.37
C ASP A 72 -4.24 -4.68 -1.04
N CYS A 73 -3.95 -3.38 -1.18
CA CYS A 73 -2.72 -2.89 -1.80
C CYS A 73 -1.45 -3.16 -0.99
N GLU A 74 -1.54 -3.43 0.32
CA GLU A 74 -0.36 -3.63 1.17
C GLU A 74 0.45 -4.90 0.78
N VAL A 75 -0.17 -5.87 0.12
CA VAL A 75 0.53 -7.08 -0.35
C VAL A 75 1.66 -6.79 -1.33
N ILE A 76 1.64 -5.63 -2.01
CA ILE A 76 2.74 -5.19 -2.86
C ILE A 76 4.01 -4.93 -2.04
N LEU A 77 3.88 -4.40 -0.81
CA LEU A 77 5.05 -4.21 0.08
C LEU A 77 5.65 -5.56 0.50
N ALA A 78 4.80 -6.57 0.75
CA ALA A 78 5.24 -7.92 1.05
C ALA A 78 5.96 -8.57 -0.13
N LEU A 79 5.37 -8.51 -1.33
CA LEU A 79 5.96 -9.03 -2.56
C LEU A 79 7.29 -8.35 -2.89
N TYR A 80 7.34 -7.02 -2.82
CA TYR A 80 8.56 -6.26 -3.08
C TYR A 80 9.68 -6.60 -2.09
N GLN A 81 9.35 -6.80 -0.81
CA GLN A 81 10.34 -7.20 0.19
C GLN A 81 11.00 -8.55 -0.15
N GLU A 82 10.23 -9.51 -0.65
CA GLU A 82 10.70 -10.87 -0.92
C GLU A 82 11.30 -11.04 -2.32
N LYS A 83 10.78 -10.34 -3.32
CA LYS A 83 11.09 -10.56 -4.74
C LYS A 83 11.67 -9.34 -5.45
N GLY A 84 11.77 -8.19 -4.78
CA GLY A 84 12.20 -6.95 -5.41
C GLY A 84 11.29 -6.55 -6.58
N PRO A 85 11.83 -6.13 -7.73
CA PRO A 85 11.03 -5.67 -8.87
C PRO A 85 10.39 -6.80 -9.69
N ASP A 86 10.73 -8.07 -9.43
CA ASP A 86 10.36 -9.21 -10.28
C ASP A 86 9.08 -9.94 -9.80
N PHE A 87 8.29 -9.32 -8.92
CA PHE A 87 7.00 -9.91 -8.57
C PHE A 87 5.99 -9.76 -9.73
N PRO A 88 5.14 -10.79 -9.97
CA PRO A 88 4.19 -10.81 -11.09
C PRO A 88 3.03 -9.82 -10.95
#